data_AF-A0A9P1FGX0-F1
#
_entry.id   AF-A0A9P1FGX0-F1
#
_cell.length_a   1.000
_cell.length_b   1.000
_cell.length_c   1.000
_cell.angle_alpha   90.00
_cell.angle_beta   90.00
_cell.angle_gamma   90.00
#
_symmetry.space_group_name_H-M   'P 1'
#
loop_
_entity.id
_entity.type
_entity.pdbx_description
1 polymer ?
#
loop_
_entity_poly.entity_id
_entity_poly.type
_entity_poly.pdbx_seq_one_letter_code
_entity_poly.pdbx_strand_id
1 'polypeptide(L)'
;MFGAPLLDPESHEVETEQGQRGHARWVEVAGATCMLMGVAQLVVLAHTSAGGDPDALVLAAESKKGLLDSHAFCSYYDLLLPAAPWIRDIGILLFVLIFILSTINKIKDFKGTVKIVEGFGLPCPTFMTIGAILDLIAGCVCYLTGIPVLMEWGAEFILIFMILASYVGHFKPWRETKEEFHMEMLLKNAAIIGQCLLTIGFEVPEIGKDGTPLGLNGALGSFGEFIGKIYRALKPYSYIFKYSGIILFVLVFLFGGLKHLLNFKETVEINKTFGIPLPTLSALVGPLLLLAGSGMYLTGIPVFMEIGAECLLLFLLMSTYFVHFKPLQQSGGKDFKQMLHTLKNISMAGGCLMTIGAVLPQICTPRVLEHVRAAAAIFESVIRLHQERVGGLLVDAINLQSSRDAAALWAYDLVMREDVTCGFRDLVVTALQMDPVVNEAEQLAVQVLAPSGGCGVVEQDEQIGILYKILR
;
A
#
# COMPACT_ATOMS: atom_id res chain seq x y z
N MET A 1 24.71 -36.40 26.45
CA MET A 1 24.54 -37.86 26.20
C MET A 1 23.13 -38.05 25.67
N PHE A 2 22.95 -38.97 24.71
CA PHE A 2 21.90 -39.01 23.66
C PHE A 2 22.25 -38.07 22.49
N GLY A 3 22.68 -38.50 21.30
CA GLY A 3 22.66 -39.82 20.66
C GLY A 3 21.87 -39.73 19.36
N ALA A 4 22.40 -39.01 18.36
CA ALA A 4 21.78 -38.85 17.04
C ALA A 4 22.13 -40.06 16.16
N PRO A 5 21.19 -40.63 15.39
CA PRO A 5 21.52 -41.52 14.29
C PRO A 5 21.93 -40.71 13.06
N LEU A 6 23.05 -41.11 12.46
CA LEU A 6 23.48 -40.74 11.12
C LEU A 6 22.41 -41.18 10.12
N LEU A 7 21.90 -40.24 9.33
CA LEU A 7 21.08 -40.52 8.15
C LEU A 7 21.96 -40.49 6.91
N ASP A 8 21.77 -41.53 6.10
CA ASP A 8 22.41 -41.88 4.84
C ASP A 8 22.13 -40.81 3.75
N PRO A 9 23.14 -40.31 3.01
CA PRO A 9 22.93 -39.26 2.02
C PRO A 9 22.77 -39.84 0.62
N GLU A 10 21.90 -40.83 0.40
CA GLU A 10 21.75 -41.42 -0.93
C GLU A 10 20.40 -42.11 -1.12
N SER A 11 19.31 -41.33 -1.17
CA SER A 11 18.06 -41.69 -1.86
C SER A 11 17.00 -40.62 -1.63
N HIS A 12 16.90 -39.65 -2.53
CA HIS A 12 15.64 -38.96 -2.89
C HIS A 12 15.93 -37.97 -4.03
N GLU A 13 16.41 -38.51 -5.16
CA GLU A 13 16.09 -37.92 -6.46
C GLU A 13 15.01 -38.81 -7.08
N VAL A 14 14.10 -38.19 -7.85
CA VAL A 14 12.94 -38.80 -8.54
C VAL A 14 11.61 -38.78 -7.75
N GLU A 15 11.17 -37.58 -7.38
CA GLU A 15 9.76 -37.17 -7.21
C GLU A 15 9.83 -35.62 -7.09
N THR A 16 9.36 -34.73 -7.97
CA THR A 16 8.36 -34.75 -9.04
C THR A 16 8.54 -33.46 -9.86
N GLU A 17 9.16 -33.52 -11.06
CA GLU A 17 9.14 -32.38 -12.02
C GLU A 17 7.71 -31.99 -12.43
N GLN A 18 6.75 -32.90 -12.24
CA GLN A 18 5.32 -32.69 -12.49
C GLN A 18 4.61 -31.88 -11.38
N GLY A 19 5.15 -31.85 -10.15
CA GLY A 19 4.61 -31.06 -9.03
C GLY A 19 5.06 -29.59 -9.07
N GLN A 20 6.22 -29.31 -9.63
CA GLN A 20 6.76 -27.95 -9.78
C GLN A 20 6.13 -27.17 -10.93
N ARG A 21 5.72 -27.83 -12.03
CA ARG A 21 4.97 -27.19 -13.14
C ARG A 21 3.55 -26.76 -12.74
N GLY A 22 2.93 -27.41 -11.75
CA GLY A 22 1.63 -26.99 -11.21
C GLY A 22 1.69 -25.72 -10.36
N HIS A 23 2.79 -25.53 -9.61
CA HIS A 23 2.97 -24.40 -8.69
C HIS A 23 3.47 -23.12 -9.39
N ALA A 24 4.26 -23.25 -10.46
CA ALA A 24 4.64 -22.12 -11.32
C ALA A 24 3.40 -21.45 -11.92
N ARG A 25 2.38 -22.24 -12.28
CA ARG A 25 1.12 -21.73 -12.86
C ARG A 25 0.28 -20.91 -11.88
N TRP A 26 0.30 -21.22 -10.57
CA TRP A 26 -0.44 -20.44 -9.56
C TRP A 26 0.27 -19.16 -9.14
N VAL A 27 1.61 -19.14 -9.20
CA VAL A 27 2.44 -17.96 -8.93
C VAL A 27 2.45 -17.02 -10.13
N GLU A 28 2.46 -17.55 -11.36
CA GLU A 28 2.16 -16.81 -12.57
C GLU A 28 0.72 -16.31 -12.55
N VAL A 29 -0.27 -17.10 -12.11
CA VAL A 29 -1.66 -16.61 -11.99
C VAL A 29 -1.80 -15.56 -10.88
N ALA A 30 -1.13 -15.64 -9.73
CA ALA A 30 -1.27 -14.64 -8.66
C ALA A 30 -0.45 -13.36 -8.95
N GLY A 31 0.78 -13.52 -9.47
CA GLY A 31 1.61 -12.41 -9.96
C GLY A 31 1.01 -11.75 -11.19
N ALA A 32 0.51 -12.54 -12.14
CA ALA A 32 -0.34 -12.04 -13.22
C ALA A 32 -1.70 -11.61 -12.70
N THR A 33 -2.27 -12.01 -11.58
CA THR A 33 -3.54 -11.42 -11.08
C THR A 33 -3.28 -10.06 -10.45
N CYS A 34 -2.15 -9.83 -9.80
CA CYS A 34 -1.81 -8.52 -9.24
C CYS A 34 -1.30 -7.56 -10.33
N MET A 35 -0.48 -8.06 -11.26
CA MET A 35 -0.16 -7.34 -12.49
C MET A 35 -1.39 -7.22 -13.39
N LEU A 36 -2.28 -8.19 -13.57
CA LEU A 36 -3.56 -8.04 -14.29
C LEU A 36 -4.60 -7.28 -13.46
N MET A 37 -4.43 -7.01 -12.17
CA MET A 37 -5.31 -6.08 -11.48
C MET A 37 -4.83 -4.64 -11.72
N GLY A 38 -3.53 -4.36 -11.67
CA GLY A 38 -3.00 -3.04 -12.08
C GLY A 38 -3.02 -2.81 -13.60
N VAL A 39 -2.54 -3.79 -14.35
CA VAL A 39 -2.51 -3.87 -15.82
C VAL A 39 -3.87 -4.20 -16.39
N ALA A 40 -4.75 -5.05 -15.84
CA ALA A 40 -6.13 -5.17 -16.33
C ALA A 40 -7.09 -4.17 -15.71
N GLN A 41 -6.72 -3.36 -14.70
CA GLN A 41 -7.32 -2.03 -14.60
C GLN A 41 -6.90 -1.23 -15.84
N LEU A 42 -5.61 -1.07 -16.15
CA LEU A 42 -5.14 -0.36 -17.36
C LEU A 42 -5.56 -0.99 -18.72
N VAL A 43 -5.83 -2.30 -18.78
CA VAL A 43 -6.08 -3.12 -19.98
C VAL A 43 -7.55 -3.50 -20.08
N VAL A 44 -8.33 -3.67 -19.02
CA VAL A 44 -9.81 -3.64 -19.17
C VAL A 44 -10.23 -2.23 -19.57
N LEU A 45 -9.51 -1.19 -19.12
CA LEU A 45 -9.62 0.19 -19.62
C LEU A 45 -9.21 0.34 -21.09
N ALA A 46 -8.23 -0.42 -21.59
CA ALA A 46 -7.77 -0.36 -22.98
C ALA A 46 -8.46 -1.33 -23.95
N HIS A 47 -8.94 -2.49 -23.49
CA HIS A 47 -9.42 -3.61 -24.30
C HIS A 47 -10.94 -3.61 -24.44
N THR A 48 -11.68 -2.93 -23.55
CA THR A 48 -13.13 -2.71 -23.74
C THR A 48 -13.43 -1.50 -24.63
N SER A 49 -12.46 -0.59 -24.84
CA SER A 49 -12.59 0.57 -25.73
C SER A 49 -12.09 0.33 -27.16
N ALA A 50 -11.29 -0.70 -27.40
CA ALA A 50 -10.73 -0.97 -28.72
C ALA A 50 -10.70 -2.47 -29.00
N GLY A 51 -11.47 -2.89 -29.99
CA GLY A 51 -11.32 -4.21 -30.59
C GLY A 51 -9.94 -4.34 -31.21
N GLY A 52 -8.98 -4.86 -30.45
CA GLY A 52 -7.73 -5.45 -30.93
C GLY A 52 -6.73 -4.57 -31.68
N ASP A 53 -6.83 -3.23 -31.62
CA ASP A 53 -5.92 -2.33 -32.33
C ASP A 53 -4.93 -1.63 -31.37
N PRO A 54 -3.62 -1.89 -31.46
CA PRO A 54 -2.61 -1.25 -30.60
C PRO A 54 -2.50 0.28 -30.76
N ASP A 55 -2.90 0.85 -31.91
CA ASP A 55 -2.89 2.31 -32.11
C ASP A 55 -4.03 3.01 -31.33
N ALA A 56 -5.03 2.25 -30.86
CA ALA A 56 -6.12 2.78 -30.06
C ALA A 56 -5.71 3.09 -28.60
N LEU A 57 -4.59 2.56 -28.11
CA LEU A 57 -4.08 2.86 -26.76
C LEU A 57 -3.66 4.32 -26.62
N VAL A 58 -3.02 4.86 -27.67
CA VAL A 58 -2.58 6.26 -27.75
C VAL A 58 -3.81 7.17 -27.95
N LEU A 59 -4.76 6.78 -28.80
CA LEU A 59 -6.00 7.51 -29.02
C LEU A 59 -6.97 7.51 -27.81
N ALA A 60 -6.95 6.47 -26.97
CA ALA A 60 -7.72 6.42 -25.72
C ALA A 60 -7.13 7.34 -24.63
N ALA A 61 -5.81 7.52 -24.61
CA ALA A 61 -5.14 8.51 -23.78
C ALA A 61 -5.40 9.95 -24.26
N GLU A 62 -5.59 10.15 -25.56
CA GLU A 62 -5.93 11.46 -26.16
C GLU A 62 -7.44 11.79 -26.14
N SER A 63 -8.30 10.77 -25.97
CA SER A 63 -9.74 10.94 -25.87
C SER A 63 -10.10 11.65 -24.55
N LYS A 64 -10.70 12.85 -24.65
CA LYS A 64 -11.26 13.63 -23.54
C LYS A 64 -12.23 12.88 -22.60
N LYS A 65 -12.66 11.66 -22.92
CA LYS A 65 -13.30 10.74 -21.96
C LYS A 65 -12.21 10.01 -21.19
N GLY A 66 -11.79 10.59 -20.07
CA GLY A 66 -10.69 10.08 -19.25
C GLY A 66 -10.97 8.69 -18.63
N LEU A 67 -9.93 8.11 -18.03
CA LEU A 67 -9.90 6.82 -17.32
C LEU A 67 -11.13 6.55 -16.42
N LEU A 68 -11.65 7.60 -15.79
CA LEU A 68 -12.78 7.57 -14.84
C LEU A 68 -14.15 7.50 -15.53
N ASP A 69 -14.26 7.90 -16.78
CA ASP A 69 -15.49 7.85 -17.58
C ASP A 69 -15.56 6.57 -18.42
N SER A 70 -14.60 5.66 -18.22
CA SER A 70 -14.59 4.35 -18.86
C SER A 70 -15.70 3.46 -18.31
N HIS A 71 -16.32 2.69 -19.20
CA HIS A 71 -17.33 1.71 -18.82
C HIS A 71 -16.75 0.66 -17.82
N ALA A 72 -15.45 0.35 -17.94
CA ALA A 72 -14.74 -0.58 -17.08
C ALA A 72 -14.66 -0.13 -15.62
N PHE A 73 -14.30 1.13 -15.38
CA PHE A 73 -14.19 1.69 -14.03
C PHE A 73 -15.56 1.69 -13.33
N CYS A 74 -16.60 2.15 -14.00
CA CYS A 74 -17.96 2.12 -13.45
C CYS A 74 -18.42 0.69 -13.16
N SER A 75 -18.19 -0.25 -14.09
CA SER A 75 -18.58 -1.66 -13.92
C SER A 75 -17.90 -2.33 -12.73
N TYR A 76 -16.64 -1.98 -12.46
CA TYR A 76 -15.90 -2.49 -11.30
C TYR A 76 -16.52 -2.05 -9.98
N TYR A 77 -16.80 -0.75 -9.82
CA TYR A 77 -17.40 -0.23 -8.59
C TYR A 77 -18.88 -0.62 -8.45
N ASP A 78 -19.63 -0.75 -9.54
CA ASP A 78 -21.00 -1.26 -9.51
C ASP A 78 -21.07 -2.70 -8.99
N LEU A 79 -20.03 -3.51 -9.25
CA LEU A 79 -19.90 -4.86 -8.72
C LEU A 79 -19.52 -4.89 -7.24
N LEU A 80 -18.61 -4.01 -6.80
CA LEU A 80 -18.09 -4.00 -5.43
C LEU A 80 -19.00 -3.29 -4.43
N LEU A 81 -19.75 -2.27 -4.87
CA LEU A 81 -20.55 -1.44 -3.99
C LEU A 81 -21.59 -2.25 -3.17
N PRO A 82 -22.31 -3.25 -3.74
CA PRO A 82 -23.19 -4.13 -2.95
C PRO A 82 -22.43 -5.00 -1.93
N ALA A 83 -21.15 -5.27 -2.15
CA ALA A 83 -20.31 -6.07 -1.26
C ALA A 83 -19.67 -5.23 -0.13
N ALA A 84 -19.68 -3.89 -0.23
CA ALA A 84 -19.02 -3.00 0.72
C ALA A 84 -19.39 -3.26 2.21
N PRO A 85 -20.68 -3.48 2.57
CA PRO A 85 -21.03 -3.81 3.96
C PRO A 85 -20.39 -5.12 4.44
N TRP A 86 -20.38 -6.15 3.60
CA TRP A 86 -19.77 -7.44 3.92
C TRP A 86 -18.25 -7.33 4.07
N ILE A 87 -17.60 -6.59 3.17
CA ILE A 87 -16.15 -6.32 3.24
C ILE A 87 -15.83 -5.63 4.57
N ARG A 88 -16.60 -4.61 4.94
CA ARG A 88 -16.45 -3.91 6.22
C ARG A 88 -16.64 -4.84 7.41
N ASP A 89 -17.71 -5.64 7.43
CA ASP A 89 -18.07 -6.48 8.57
C ASP A 89 -17.06 -7.63 8.78
N ILE A 90 -16.53 -8.21 7.68
CA ILE A 90 -15.40 -9.14 7.73
C ILE A 90 -14.17 -8.42 8.28
N GLY A 91 -13.90 -7.19 7.83
CA GLY A 91 -12.82 -6.37 8.35
C GLY A 91 -12.91 -6.14 9.86
N ILE A 92 -14.10 -5.81 10.36
CA ILE A 92 -14.40 -5.65 11.79
C ILE A 92 -14.07 -6.94 12.56
N LEU A 93 -14.55 -8.09 12.07
CA LEU A 93 -14.30 -9.38 12.71
C LEU A 93 -12.79 -9.68 12.81
N LEU A 94 -12.05 -9.49 11.72
CA LEU A 94 -10.60 -9.72 11.69
C LEU A 94 -9.84 -8.73 12.57
N PHE A 95 -10.25 -7.46 12.59
CA PHE A 95 -9.66 -6.43 13.44
C PHE A 95 -9.79 -6.78 14.92
N VAL A 96 -10.99 -7.18 15.34
CA VAL A 96 -11.33 -7.46 16.75
C VAL A 96 -10.77 -8.81 17.24
N LEU A 97 -10.51 -9.76 16.34
CA LEU A 97 -10.10 -11.13 16.67
C LEU A 97 -8.90 -11.19 17.64
N ILE A 98 -7.88 -10.35 17.45
CA ILE A 98 -6.70 -10.30 18.35
C ILE A 98 -7.09 -9.97 19.79
N PHE A 99 -8.06 -9.09 19.99
CA PHE A 99 -8.52 -8.65 21.32
C PHE A 99 -9.38 -9.70 22.00
N ILE A 100 -10.22 -10.41 21.25
CA ILE A 100 -10.99 -11.55 21.75
C ILE A 100 -10.04 -12.64 22.25
N LEU A 101 -9.06 -13.03 21.41
CA LEU A 101 -8.08 -14.06 21.77
C LEU A 101 -7.21 -13.62 22.95
N SER A 102 -6.80 -12.35 22.97
CA SER A 102 -6.08 -11.74 24.09
C SER A 102 -6.88 -11.85 25.40
N THR A 103 -8.18 -11.57 25.36
CA THR A 103 -9.08 -11.64 26.51
C THR A 103 -9.23 -13.08 27.01
N ILE A 104 -9.52 -14.02 26.11
CA ILE A 104 -9.66 -15.45 26.45
C ILE A 104 -8.39 -15.97 27.12
N ASN A 105 -7.22 -15.63 26.57
CA ASN A 105 -5.94 -16.06 27.13
C ASN A 105 -5.69 -15.47 28.52
N LYS A 106 -6.04 -14.20 28.75
CA LYS A 106 -5.94 -13.56 30.07
C LYS A 106 -6.87 -14.17 31.10
N ILE A 107 -8.06 -14.61 30.69
CA ILE A 107 -9.00 -15.30 31.59
C ILE A 107 -8.48 -16.70 31.92
N LYS A 108 -8.01 -17.46 30.92
CA LYS A 108 -7.47 -18.82 31.11
C LYS A 108 -6.22 -18.84 31.99
N ASP A 109 -5.32 -17.89 31.80
CA ASP A 109 -4.11 -17.73 32.61
C ASP A 109 -4.11 -16.39 33.35
N PHE A 110 -5.13 -16.20 34.19
CA PHE A 110 -5.27 -14.98 34.97
C PHE A 110 -4.09 -14.75 35.92
N LYS A 111 -3.62 -15.80 36.61
CA LYS A 111 -2.48 -15.70 37.53
C LYS A 111 -1.18 -15.35 36.80
N GLY A 112 -0.91 -15.95 35.64
CA GLY A 112 0.24 -15.58 34.81
C GLY A 112 0.15 -14.15 34.30
N THR A 113 -1.03 -13.72 33.87
CA THR A 113 -1.26 -12.33 33.44
C THR A 113 -1.01 -11.33 34.56
N VAL A 114 -1.50 -11.59 35.78
CA VAL A 114 -1.24 -10.72 36.95
C VAL A 114 0.25 -10.62 37.23
N LYS A 115 1.01 -11.72 37.14
CA LYS A 115 2.47 -11.71 37.30
C LYS A 115 3.19 -10.90 36.22
N ILE A 116 2.71 -10.95 34.98
CA ILE A 116 3.25 -10.11 33.89
C ILE A 116 3.02 -8.63 34.20
N VAL A 117 1.80 -8.27 34.62
CA VAL A 117 1.43 -6.89 34.99
C VAL A 117 2.24 -6.41 36.20
N GLU A 118 2.45 -7.26 37.19
CA GLU A 118 3.33 -7.01 38.33
C GLU A 118 4.79 -6.80 37.88
N GLY A 119 5.29 -7.62 36.96
CA GLY A 119 6.62 -7.49 36.37
C GLY A 119 6.85 -6.17 35.63
N PHE A 120 5.78 -5.52 35.14
CA PHE A 120 5.87 -4.17 34.58
C PHE A 120 6.00 -3.06 35.63
N GLY A 121 5.79 -3.37 36.91
CA GLY A 121 5.83 -2.42 38.02
C GLY A 121 4.56 -1.58 38.16
N LEU A 122 3.42 -2.10 37.69
CA LEU A 122 2.15 -1.40 37.77
C LEU A 122 1.48 -1.58 39.15
N PRO A 123 0.85 -0.52 39.71
CA PRO A 123 0.20 -0.61 41.02
C PRO A 123 -1.05 -1.49 40.95
N CYS A 124 -1.33 -2.25 42.02
CA CYS A 124 -2.51 -3.11 42.12
C CYS A 124 -2.69 -4.04 40.88
N PRO A 125 -1.70 -4.91 40.55
CA PRO A 125 -1.65 -5.63 39.29
C PRO A 125 -2.88 -6.51 39.03
N THR A 126 -3.48 -7.06 40.09
CA THR A 126 -4.75 -7.79 40.00
C THR A 126 -5.90 -6.92 39.51
N PHE A 127 -6.05 -5.71 40.08
CA PHE A 127 -7.10 -4.78 39.67
C PHE A 127 -6.90 -4.30 38.24
N MET A 128 -5.67 -3.96 37.85
CA MET A 128 -5.37 -3.56 36.46
C MET A 128 -5.60 -4.69 35.47
N THR A 129 -5.32 -5.94 35.85
CA THR A 129 -5.62 -7.11 35.00
C THR A 129 -7.13 -7.28 34.78
N ILE A 130 -7.94 -7.12 35.84
CA ILE A 130 -9.41 -7.15 35.74
C ILE A 130 -9.90 -6.01 34.84
N GLY A 131 -9.40 -4.78 35.08
CA GLY A 131 -9.73 -3.62 34.26
C GLY A 131 -9.43 -3.83 32.78
N ALA A 132 -8.24 -4.35 32.44
CA ALA A 132 -7.87 -4.66 31.07
C ALA A 132 -8.76 -5.74 30.43
N ILE A 133 -9.20 -6.76 31.18
CA ILE A 133 -10.12 -7.77 30.66
C ILE A 133 -11.50 -7.15 30.38
N LEU A 134 -12.03 -6.36 31.31
CA LEU A 134 -13.35 -5.72 31.16
C LEU A 134 -13.35 -4.70 30.01
N ASP A 135 -12.29 -3.89 29.92
CA ASP A 135 -12.08 -2.92 28.85
C ASP A 135 -12.04 -3.61 27.47
N LEU A 136 -11.28 -4.69 27.32
CA LEU A 136 -11.24 -5.45 26.08
C LEU A 136 -12.58 -6.11 25.74
N ILE A 137 -13.31 -6.65 26.72
CA ILE A 137 -14.65 -7.22 26.49
C ILE A 137 -15.61 -6.13 26.01
N ALA A 138 -15.67 -5.00 26.71
CA ALA A 138 -16.52 -3.87 26.34
C ALA A 138 -16.16 -3.36 24.95
N GLY A 139 -14.86 -3.18 24.68
CA GLY A 139 -14.30 -2.82 23.39
C GLY A 139 -14.78 -3.75 22.27
N CYS A 140 -14.53 -5.06 22.41
CA CYS A 140 -14.90 -6.05 21.40
C CYS A 140 -16.41 -6.12 21.17
N VAL A 141 -17.21 -6.14 22.23
CA VAL A 141 -18.68 -6.26 22.13
C VAL A 141 -19.25 -5.04 21.41
N CYS A 142 -18.85 -3.83 21.78
CA CYS A 142 -19.36 -2.61 21.15
C CYS A 142 -18.90 -2.53 19.69
N TYR A 143 -17.64 -2.87 19.40
CA TYR A 143 -17.05 -2.82 18.06
C TYR A 143 -17.69 -3.83 17.09
N LEU A 144 -18.01 -5.04 17.55
CA LEU A 144 -18.63 -6.08 16.72
C LEU A 144 -20.08 -5.78 16.34
N THR A 145 -20.75 -4.81 16.97
CA THR A 145 -22.16 -4.51 16.66
C THR A 145 -22.35 -3.95 15.24
N GLY A 146 -21.31 -3.33 14.66
CA GLY A 146 -21.45 -2.60 13.40
C GLY A 146 -22.29 -1.32 13.50
N ILE A 147 -22.76 -0.95 14.70
CA ILE A 147 -23.55 0.26 14.95
C ILE A 147 -22.57 1.41 15.19
N PRO A 148 -22.59 2.50 14.40
CA PRO A 148 -21.54 3.55 14.42
C PRO A 148 -21.16 4.06 15.81
N VAL A 149 -22.14 4.47 16.62
CA VAL A 149 -21.90 5.00 17.98
C VAL A 149 -21.29 3.96 18.92
N LEU A 150 -21.69 2.68 18.81
CA LEU A 150 -21.10 1.63 19.63
C LEU A 150 -19.72 1.23 19.10
N MET A 151 -19.51 1.24 17.78
CA MET A 151 -18.20 1.02 17.20
C MET A 151 -17.18 2.05 17.67
N GLU A 152 -17.59 3.32 17.74
CA GLU A 152 -16.75 4.38 18.26
C GLU A 152 -16.35 4.14 19.72
N TRP A 153 -17.32 3.87 20.61
CA TRP A 153 -17.02 3.54 22.00
C TRP A 153 -16.12 2.30 22.11
N GLY A 154 -16.37 1.31 21.27
CA GLY A 154 -15.53 0.12 21.15
C GLY A 154 -14.09 0.48 20.78
N ALA A 155 -13.93 1.40 19.83
CA ALA A 155 -12.63 1.89 19.37
C ALA A 155 -11.91 2.66 20.48
N GLU A 156 -12.62 3.44 21.29
CA GLU A 156 -12.06 4.18 22.43
C GLU A 156 -11.53 3.24 23.53
N PHE A 157 -12.30 2.21 23.92
CA PHE A 157 -11.82 1.21 24.88
C PHE A 157 -10.56 0.52 24.36
N ILE A 158 -10.62 0.00 23.13
CA ILE A 158 -9.46 -0.65 22.49
C ILE A 158 -8.27 0.33 22.40
N LEU A 159 -8.50 1.60 22.07
CA LEU A 159 -7.48 2.63 21.97
C LEU A 159 -6.78 2.85 23.32
N ILE A 160 -7.53 2.96 24.42
CA ILE A 160 -6.98 3.10 25.78
C ILE A 160 -6.08 1.91 26.10
N PHE A 161 -6.57 0.68 25.89
CA PHE A 161 -5.78 -0.52 26.09
C PHE A 161 -4.51 -0.52 25.23
N MET A 162 -4.62 -0.16 23.96
CA MET A 162 -3.50 -0.18 23.02
C MET A 162 -2.44 0.85 23.35
N ILE A 163 -2.80 2.05 23.82
CA ILE A 163 -1.84 3.07 24.27
C ILE A 163 -1.07 2.54 25.48
N LEU A 164 -1.77 1.99 26.48
CA LEU A 164 -1.14 1.45 27.68
C LEU A 164 -0.24 0.25 27.36
N ALA A 165 -0.73 -0.71 26.58
CA ALA A 165 0.03 -1.89 26.17
C ALA A 165 1.26 -1.52 25.33
N SER A 166 1.16 -0.50 24.47
CA SER A 166 2.29 0.01 23.69
C SER A 166 3.36 0.61 24.58
N TYR A 167 2.98 1.47 25.52
CA TYR A 167 3.92 2.12 26.41
C TYR A 167 4.61 1.12 27.35
N VAL A 168 3.80 0.33 28.06
CA VAL A 168 4.27 -0.57 29.12
C VAL A 168 4.92 -1.83 28.55
N GLY A 169 4.30 -2.46 27.55
CA GLY A 169 4.72 -3.75 27.03
C GLY A 169 5.79 -3.70 25.94
N HIS A 170 5.96 -2.56 25.26
CA HIS A 170 6.89 -2.46 24.13
C HIS A 170 7.83 -1.27 24.22
N PHE A 171 7.35 -0.04 24.48
CA PHE A 171 8.21 1.14 24.50
C PHE A 171 9.20 1.13 25.66
N LYS A 172 8.75 0.88 26.90
CA LYS A 172 9.65 0.81 28.06
C LYS A 172 10.69 -0.31 27.92
N PRO A 173 10.31 -1.57 27.58
CA PRO A 173 11.29 -2.62 27.30
C PRO A 173 12.25 -2.28 26.15
N TRP A 174 11.75 -1.72 25.04
CA TRP A 174 12.62 -1.27 23.95
C TRP A 174 13.64 -0.23 24.40
N ARG A 175 13.24 0.70 25.27
CA ARG A 175 14.15 1.72 25.80
C ARG A 175 15.32 1.11 26.57
N GLU A 176 15.07 0.01 27.27
CA GLU A 176 16.03 -0.71 28.10
C GLU A 176 16.90 -1.69 27.27
N THR A 177 16.29 -2.48 26.39
CA THR A 177 16.98 -3.58 25.67
C THR A 177 17.46 -3.21 24.27
N LYS A 178 16.82 -2.21 23.63
CA LYS A 178 17.03 -1.83 22.21
C LYS A 178 16.74 -2.95 21.21
N GLU A 179 16.03 -4.01 21.62
CA GLU A 179 15.67 -5.11 20.72
C GLU A 179 14.68 -4.65 19.64
N GLU A 180 14.95 -5.03 18.38
CA GLU A 180 14.10 -4.70 17.23
C GLU A 180 12.66 -5.22 17.40
N PHE A 181 12.49 -6.39 18.04
CA PHE A 181 11.19 -6.99 18.29
C PHE A 181 10.22 -6.01 18.97
N HIS A 182 10.67 -5.28 20.00
CA HIS A 182 9.80 -4.33 20.68
C HIS A 182 9.46 -3.12 19.81
N MET A 183 10.39 -2.66 18.98
CA MET A 183 10.12 -1.58 18.03
C MET A 183 9.10 -2.00 16.97
N GLU A 184 9.23 -3.20 16.42
CA GLU A 184 8.28 -3.75 15.44
C GLU A 184 6.87 -3.89 16.05
N MET A 185 6.77 -4.39 17.28
CA MET A 185 5.50 -4.49 17.98
C MET A 185 4.90 -3.11 18.30
N LEU A 186 5.73 -2.12 18.63
CA LEU A 186 5.30 -0.74 18.84
C LEU A 186 4.71 -0.14 17.56
N LEU A 187 5.37 -0.33 16.41
CA LEU A 187 4.88 0.17 15.12
C LEU A 187 3.58 -0.53 14.70
N LYS A 188 3.46 -1.85 14.88
CA LYS A 188 2.20 -2.56 14.61
C LYS A 188 1.08 -2.10 15.55
N ASN A 189 1.39 -1.82 16.81
CA ASN A 189 0.41 -1.22 17.72
C ASN A 189 -0.01 0.18 17.28
N ALA A 190 0.93 1.00 16.81
CA ALA A 190 0.62 2.31 16.25
C ALA A 190 -0.34 2.18 15.06
N ALA A 191 -0.19 1.16 14.22
CA ALA A 191 -1.13 0.91 13.13
C ALA A 191 -2.54 0.54 13.62
N ILE A 192 -2.65 -0.34 14.62
CA ILE A 192 -3.93 -0.70 15.24
C ILE A 192 -4.58 0.51 15.94
N ILE A 193 -3.79 1.34 16.63
CA ILE A 193 -4.23 2.64 17.16
C ILE A 193 -4.73 3.54 16.03
N GLY A 194 -4.01 3.58 14.92
CA GLY A 194 -4.40 4.31 13.71
C GLY A 194 -5.78 3.89 13.20
N GLN A 195 -6.05 2.58 13.19
CA GLN A 195 -7.37 2.05 12.83
C GLN A 195 -8.47 2.44 13.83
N CYS A 196 -8.18 2.48 15.13
CA CYS A 196 -9.13 2.97 16.14
C CYS A 196 -9.48 4.45 15.90
N LEU A 197 -8.47 5.28 15.65
CA LEU A 197 -8.65 6.71 15.36
C LEU A 197 -9.37 6.94 14.03
N LEU A 198 -9.12 6.10 13.03
CA LEU A 198 -9.88 6.09 11.78
C LEU A 198 -11.36 5.76 12.03
N THR A 199 -11.63 4.77 12.87
CA THR A 199 -13.01 4.41 13.26
C THR A 199 -13.69 5.60 13.91
N ILE A 200 -13.03 6.24 14.88
CA ILE A 200 -13.55 7.46 15.54
C ILE A 200 -13.73 8.61 14.53
N GLY A 201 -12.80 8.77 13.58
CA GLY A 201 -12.86 9.84 12.58
C GLY A 201 -13.94 9.64 11.51
N PHE A 202 -14.20 8.41 11.08
CA PHE A 202 -15.22 8.07 10.09
C PHE A 202 -16.62 7.94 10.71
N GLU A 203 -16.72 7.33 11.88
CA GLU A 203 -17.99 6.93 12.50
C GLU A 203 -18.57 8.00 13.45
N VAL A 204 -18.05 9.24 13.47
CA VAL A 204 -18.70 10.34 14.22
C VAL A 204 -20.17 10.39 13.81
N PRO A 205 -21.10 9.94 14.67
CA PRO A 205 -22.43 9.61 14.21
C PRO A 205 -23.11 10.84 13.66
N GLU A 206 -23.83 10.67 12.55
CA GLU A 206 -24.82 11.67 12.18
C GLU A 206 -25.83 11.80 13.33
N ILE A 207 -26.16 13.05 13.69
CA ILE A 207 -27.11 13.29 14.77
C ILE A 207 -28.50 13.30 14.15
N GLY A 208 -29.37 12.44 14.66
CA GLY A 208 -30.76 12.37 14.26
C GLY A 208 -31.51 13.69 14.54
N LYS A 209 -32.68 13.84 13.94
CA LYS A 209 -33.54 15.03 14.16
C LYS A 209 -33.96 15.19 15.63
N ASP A 210 -33.95 14.10 16.40
CA ASP A 210 -34.22 14.07 17.83
C ASP A 210 -33.02 14.47 18.71
N GLY A 211 -31.88 14.81 18.09
CA GLY A 211 -30.68 15.22 18.80
C GLY A 211 -29.86 14.05 19.38
N THR A 212 -30.24 12.80 19.10
CA THR A 212 -29.50 11.60 19.53
C THR A 212 -28.60 11.06 18.41
N PRO A 213 -27.49 10.35 18.74
CA PRO A 213 -26.68 9.67 17.73
C PRO A 213 -27.50 8.65 16.94
N LEU A 214 -27.35 8.63 15.60
CA LEU A 214 -28.02 7.63 14.76
C LEU A 214 -27.70 6.20 15.22
N GLY A 215 -28.75 5.39 15.39
CA GLY A 215 -28.66 4.02 15.89
C GLY A 215 -29.12 3.82 17.34
N LEU A 216 -29.39 4.90 18.09
CA LEU A 216 -29.88 4.85 19.47
C LEU A 216 -31.17 5.65 19.69
N ASN A 217 -31.92 5.95 18.62
CA ASN A 217 -33.08 6.84 18.61
C ASN A 217 -34.05 6.53 19.77
N GLY A 218 -34.16 7.47 20.72
CA GLY A 218 -35.02 7.37 21.90
C GLY A 218 -34.61 6.35 22.97
N ALA A 219 -33.65 5.46 22.72
CA ALA A 219 -33.28 4.38 23.66
C ALA A 219 -32.60 4.91 24.93
N LEU A 220 -31.91 6.05 24.85
CA LEU A 220 -31.15 6.65 25.95
C LEU A 220 -31.84 7.87 26.58
N GLY A 221 -33.02 8.27 26.11
CA GLY A 221 -33.74 9.45 26.62
C GLY A 221 -32.85 10.69 26.75
N SER A 222 -32.89 11.33 27.92
CA SER A 222 -32.10 12.55 28.22
C SER A 222 -30.58 12.33 28.18
N PHE A 223 -30.11 11.12 28.44
CA PHE A 223 -28.69 10.79 28.32
C PHE A 223 -28.24 10.79 26.85
N GLY A 224 -29.10 10.31 25.95
CA GLY A 224 -28.85 10.36 24.50
C GLY A 224 -28.71 11.78 23.97
N GLU A 225 -29.54 12.72 24.44
CA GLU A 225 -29.42 14.14 24.08
C GLU A 225 -28.12 14.77 24.59
N PHE A 226 -27.69 14.44 25.80
CA PHE A 226 -26.43 14.90 26.37
C PHE A 226 -25.23 14.42 25.53
N ILE A 227 -25.20 13.13 25.22
CA ILE A 227 -24.19 12.53 24.34
C ILE A 227 -24.22 13.20 22.96
N GLY A 228 -25.40 13.43 22.39
CA GLY A 228 -25.54 14.15 21.12
C GLY A 228 -25.04 15.60 21.15
N LYS A 229 -25.02 16.28 22.31
CA LYS A 229 -24.37 17.60 22.43
C LYS A 229 -22.84 17.49 22.37
N ILE A 230 -22.27 16.47 23.02
CA ILE A 230 -20.83 16.19 22.97
C ILE A 230 -20.41 15.89 21.53
N TYR A 231 -21.15 15.01 20.84
CA TYR A 231 -20.86 14.68 19.43
C TYR A 231 -20.89 15.88 18.50
N ARG A 232 -21.87 16.78 18.68
CA ARG A 232 -21.93 18.04 17.93
C ARG A 232 -20.69 18.91 18.16
N ALA A 233 -20.18 18.95 19.39
CA ALA A 233 -18.99 19.71 19.73
C ALA A 233 -17.70 19.05 19.19
N LEU A 234 -17.66 17.71 19.12
CA LEU A 234 -16.50 16.96 18.62
C LEU A 234 -16.45 16.85 17.10
N LYS A 235 -17.58 16.92 16.40
CA LYS A 235 -17.68 16.78 14.94
C LYS A 235 -16.70 17.67 14.15
N PRO A 236 -16.48 18.95 14.49
CA PRO A 236 -15.49 19.77 13.80
C PRO A 236 -14.06 19.23 13.91
N TYR A 237 -13.75 18.40 14.90
CA TYR A 237 -12.42 17.83 15.14
C TYR A 237 -12.25 16.41 14.59
N SER A 238 -13.28 15.82 13.97
CA SER A 238 -13.23 14.45 13.44
C SER A 238 -12.12 14.24 12.41
N TYR A 239 -11.77 15.29 11.66
CA TYR A 239 -10.67 15.27 10.69
C TYR A 239 -9.32 15.01 11.37
N ILE A 240 -9.11 15.49 12.61
CA ILE A 240 -7.87 15.27 13.35
C ILE A 240 -7.71 13.77 13.60
N PHE A 241 -8.75 13.12 14.13
CA PHE A 241 -8.76 11.67 14.35
C PHE A 241 -8.57 10.90 13.05
N LYS A 242 -9.27 11.28 11.98
CA LYS A 242 -9.12 10.67 10.65
C LYS A 242 -7.66 10.75 10.16
N TYR A 243 -7.07 11.94 10.07
CA TYR A 243 -5.72 12.08 9.50
C TYR A 243 -4.62 11.54 10.43
N SER A 244 -4.75 11.69 11.74
CA SER A 244 -3.85 11.01 12.69
C SER A 244 -3.95 9.49 12.55
N GLY A 245 -5.17 8.97 12.36
CA GLY A 245 -5.42 7.55 12.12
C GLY A 245 -4.76 7.05 10.84
N ILE A 246 -4.95 7.76 9.72
CA ILE A 246 -4.30 7.46 8.43
C ILE A 246 -2.79 7.39 8.58
N ILE A 247 -2.18 8.43 9.18
CA ILE A 247 -0.72 8.50 9.35
C ILE A 247 -0.25 7.32 10.20
N LEU A 248 -0.83 7.12 11.37
CA LEU A 248 -0.41 6.05 12.29
C LEU A 248 -0.60 4.65 11.69
N PHE A 249 -1.66 4.43 10.91
CA PHE A 249 -1.90 3.18 10.19
C PHE A 249 -0.77 2.87 9.20
N VAL A 250 -0.35 3.85 8.39
CA VAL A 250 0.64 3.61 7.32
C VAL A 250 2.09 3.57 7.80
N LEU A 251 2.41 4.15 8.96
CA LEU A 251 3.81 4.32 9.40
C LEU A 251 4.59 3.01 9.45
N VAL A 252 3.96 1.92 9.91
CA VAL A 252 4.61 0.60 9.98
C VAL A 252 4.96 0.07 8.59
N PHE A 253 4.12 0.33 7.60
CA PHE A 253 4.28 -0.13 6.22
C PHE A 253 5.33 0.69 5.49
N LEU A 254 5.34 2.02 5.66
CA LEU A 254 6.38 2.89 5.11
C LEU A 254 7.75 2.51 5.64
N PHE A 255 7.87 2.36 6.96
CA PHE A 255 9.14 1.98 7.58
C PHE A 255 9.58 0.58 7.13
N GLY A 256 8.67 -0.39 7.11
CA GLY A 256 8.94 -1.74 6.62
C GLY A 256 9.38 -1.75 5.15
N GLY A 257 8.64 -1.07 4.28
CA GLY A 257 8.95 -0.98 2.85
C GLY A 257 10.31 -0.34 2.59
N LEU A 258 10.62 0.78 3.25
CA LEU A 258 11.92 1.43 3.12
C LEU A 258 13.06 0.55 3.65
N LYS A 259 12.90 -0.06 4.84
CA LYS A 259 13.89 -0.98 5.42
C LYS A 259 14.20 -2.13 4.48
N HIS A 260 13.18 -2.77 3.92
CA HIS A 260 13.36 -3.93 3.03
C HIS A 260 14.00 -3.54 1.68
N LEU A 261 13.65 -2.38 1.12
CA LEU A 261 14.23 -1.91 -0.14
C LEU A 261 15.70 -1.50 0.02
N LEU A 262 16.03 -0.78 1.09
CA LEU A 262 17.42 -0.41 1.39
C LEU A 262 18.29 -1.63 1.72
N ASN A 263 17.70 -2.66 2.33
CA ASN A 263 18.36 -3.93 2.64
C ASN A 263 17.93 -5.04 1.67
N PHE A 264 17.89 -4.75 0.36
CA PHE A 264 17.36 -5.67 -0.65
C PHE A 264 18.01 -7.06 -0.61
N LYS A 265 19.34 -7.14 -0.56
CA LYS A 265 20.07 -8.42 -0.53
C LYS A 265 19.67 -9.27 0.68
N GLU A 266 19.59 -8.65 1.86
CA GLU A 266 19.15 -9.33 3.08
C GLU A 266 17.70 -9.80 2.96
N THR A 267 16.83 -8.96 2.40
CA THR A 267 15.42 -9.32 2.15
C THR A 267 15.29 -10.51 1.21
N VAL A 268 16.14 -10.63 0.18
CA VAL A 268 16.18 -11.82 -0.70
C VAL A 268 16.55 -13.08 0.08
N GLU A 269 17.57 -13.01 0.96
CA GLU A 269 17.98 -14.16 1.78
C GLU A 269 16.92 -14.54 2.82
N ILE A 270 16.26 -13.55 3.44
CA ILE A 270 15.12 -13.76 4.32
C ILE A 270 13.99 -14.47 3.56
N ASN A 271 13.65 -14.01 2.34
CA ASN A 271 12.61 -14.61 1.52
C ASN A 271 12.94 -16.06 1.14
N LYS A 272 14.20 -16.37 0.82
CA LYS A 272 14.66 -17.75 0.60
C LYS A 272 14.47 -18.60 1.85
N THR A 273 14.86 -18.08 3.01
CA THR A 273 14.74 -18.78 4.31
C THR A 273 13.30 -19.13 4.64
N PHE A 274 12.36 -18.22 4.38
CA PHE A 274 10.92 -18.46 4.58
C PHE A 274 10.26 -19.27 3.45
N GLY A 275 11.00 -19.60 2.39
CA GLY A 275 10.50 -20.34 1.24
C GLY A 275 9.43 -19.56 0.46
N ILE A 276 9.59 -18.25 0.35
CA ILE A 276 8.73 -17.40 -0.47
C ILE A 276 9.07 -17.65 -1.95
N PRO A 277 8.07 -17.95 -2.82
CA PRO A 277 8.31 -18.13 -4.24
C PRO A 277 8.98 -16.89 -4.87
N LEU A 278 9.87 -17.13 -5.85
CA LEU A 278 10.58 -16.08 -6.58
C LEU A 278 11.19 -15.02 -5.62
N PRO A 279 12.11 -15.42 -4.72
CA PRO A 279 12.51 -14.60 -3.57
C PRO A 279 13.07 -13.23 -3.96
N THR A 280 13.79 -13.14 -5.09
CA THR A 280 14.30 -11.88 -5.66
C THR A 280 13.17 -10.94 -6.10
N LEU A 281 12.18 -11.46 -6.83
CA LEU A 281 11.03 -10.66 -7.27
C LEU A 281 10.17 -10.25 -6.08
N SER A 282 9.91 -11.16 -5.15
CA SER A 282 9.15 -10.89 -3.93
C SER A 282 9.82 -9.86 -3.02
N ALA A 283 11.16 -9.84 -2.97
CA ALA A 283 11.94 -8.84 -2.23
C ALA A 283 11.86 -7.44 -2.86
N LEU A 284 11.47 -7.34 -4.13
CA LEU A 284 11.24 -6.07 -4.82
C LEU A 284 9.76 -5.65 -4.72
N VAL A 285 8.86 -6.56 -5.10
CA VAL A 285 7.42 -6.29 -5.18
C VAL A 285 6.81 -6.02 -3.80
N GLY A 286 7.19 -6.78 -2.77
CA GLY A 286 6.66 -6.60 -1.42
C GLY A 286 6.90 -5.18 -0.87
N PRO A 287 8.15 -4.69 -0.86
CA PRO A 287 8.44 -3.32 -0.45
C PRO A 287 7.79 -2.24 -1.30
N LEU A 288 7.68 -2.45 -2.62
CA LEU A 288 6.97 -1.51 -3.51
C LEU A 288 5.47 -1.46 -3.21
N LEU A 289 4.81 -2.59 -2.94
CA LEU A 289 3.42 -2.63 -2.50
C LEU A 289 3.23 -1.87 -1.18
N LEU A 290 4.16 -2.02 -0.24
CA LEU A 290 4.13 -1.27 1.02
C LEU A 290 4.25 0.24 0.80
N LEU A 291 5.23 0.69 0.01
CA LEU A 291 5.50 2.11 -0.22
C LEU A 291 4.41 2.77 -1.06
N ALA A 292 4.04 2.17 -2.20
CA ALA A 292 2.98 2.67 -3.07
C ALA A 292 1.62 2.63 -2.38
N GLY A 293 1.30 1.52 -1.71
CA GLY A 293 0.07 1.36 -0.97
C GLY A 293 -0.07 2.40 0.14
N SER A 294 0.98 2.61 0.92
CA SER A 294 1.03 3.65 1.95
C SER A 294 0.91 5.07 1.38
N GLY A 295 1.60 5.35 0.26
CA GLY A 295 1.55 6.66 -0.40
C GLY A 295 0.14 7.01 -0.89
N MET A 296 -0.55 6.05 -1.52
CA MET A 296 -1.94 6.21 -1.96
C MET A 296 -2.90 6.36 -0.76
N TYR A 297 -2.70 5.55 0.28
CA TYR A 297 -3.50 5.59 1.51
C TYR A 297 -3.37 6.93 2.25
N LEU A 298 -2.18 7.53 2.28
CA LEU A 298 -1.92 8.84 2.93
C LEU A 298 -2.69 10.01 2.31
N THR A 299 -3.09 9.92 1.05
CA THR A 299 -3.79 11.02 0.36
C THR A 299 -5.12 11.37 1.02
N GLY A 300 -5.75 10.41 1.70
CA GLY A 300 -7.09 10.58 2.26
C GLY A 300 -8.21 10.67 1.22
N ILE A 301 -7.88 10.51 -0.08
CA ILE A 301 -8.83 10.51 -1.19
C ILE A 301 -9.41 9.11 -1.32
N PRO A 302 -10.75 8.91 -1.31
CA PRO A 302 -11.38 7.59 -1.24
C PRO A 302 -10.85 6.55 -2.23
N VAL A 303 -10.68 6.91 -3.51
CA VAL A 303 -10.18 5.98 -4.54
C VAL A 303 -8.75 5.52 -4.27
N PHE A 304 -7.86 6.43 -3.87
CA PHE A 304 -6.47 6.09 -3.56
C PHE A 304 -6.35 5.38 -2.21
N MET A 305 -7.22 5.69 -1.25
CA MET A 305 -7.30 4.95 0.00
C MET A 305 -7.70 3.49 -0.22
N GLU A 306 -8.65 3.24 -1.12
CA GLU A 306 -9.08 1.88 -1.48
C GLU A 306 -7.93 1.09 -2.13
N ILE A 307 -7.39 1.58 -3.24
CA ILE A 307 -6.25 0.94 -3.93
C ILE A 307 -5.05 0.77 -2.99
N GLY A 308 -4.77 1.78 -2.15
CA GLY A 308 -3.73 1.72 -1.15
C GLY A 308 -3.96 0.62 -0.12
N ALA A 309 -5.18 0.50 0.39
CA ALA A 309 -5.58 -0.55 1.32
C ALA A 309 -5.50 -1.95 0.69
N GLU A 310 -5.84 -2.10 -0.59
CA GLU A 310 -5.70 -3.37 -1.31
C GLU A 310 -4.24 -3.81 -1.44
N CYS A 311 -3.34 -2.87 -1.79
CA CYS A 311 -1.90 -3.14 -1.85
C CYS A 311 -1.34 -3.61 -0.50
N LEU A 312 -1.73 -2.92 0.58
CA LEU A 312 -1.34 -3.29 1.95
C LEU A 312 -1.95 -4.62 2.39
N LEU A 313 -3.21 -4.87 2.05
CA LEU A 313 -3.92 -6.12 2.33
C LEU A 313 -3.22 -7.31 1.64
N LEU A 314 -2.90 -7.17 0.36
CA LEU A 314 -2.19 -8.20 -0.40
C LEU A 314 -0.84 -8.53 0.23
N PHE A 315 -0.05 -7.51 0.57
CA PHE A 315 1.21 -7.71 1.29
C PHE A 315 0.98 -8.42 2.62
N LEU A 316 -0.01 -7.99 3.40
CA LEU A 316 -0.32 -8.57 4.70
C LEU A 316 -0.71 -10.03 4.60
N LEU A 317 -1.54 -10.43 3.64
CA LEU A 317 -1.92 -11.82 3.44
C LEU A 317 -0.69 -12.69 3.15
N MET A 318 0.17 -12.24 2.24
CA MET A 318 1.40 -12.96 1.87
C MET A 318 2.38 -13.04 3.04
N SER A 319 2.68 -11.91 3.69
CA SER A 319 3.58 -11.86 4.85
C SER A 319 3.05 -12.68 6.02
N THR A 320 1.74 -12.59 6.31
CA THR A 320 1.10 -13.37 7.38
C THR A 320 1.28 -14.86 7.14
N TYR A 321 1.02 -15.35 5.93
CA TYR A 321 1.14 -16.76 5.65
C TYR A 321 2.59 -17.25 5.67
N PHE A 322 3.46 -16.66 4.85
CA PHE A 322 4.82 -17.18 4.65
C PHE A 322 5.78 -16.88 5.79
N VAL A 323 5.73 -15.66 6.34
CA VAL A 323 6.73 -15.19 7.32
C VAL A 323 6.33 -15.51 8.75
N HIS A 324 5.03 -15.64 9.04
CA HIS A 324 4.56 -15.77 10.42
C HIS A 324 3.77 -17.05 10.70
N PHE A 325 2.69 -17.30 9.96
CA PHE A 325 1.77 -18.40 10.23
C PHE A 325 2.37 -19.77 9.89
N LYS A 326 3.02 -19.93 8.73
CA LYS A 326 3.68 -21.19 8.37
C LYS A 326 4.80 -21.54 9.36
N PRO A 327 5.71 -20.62 9.74
CA PRO A 327 6.67 -20.88 10.83
C PRO A 327 6.02 -21.21 12.17
N LEU A 328 4.92 -20.54 12.53
CA LEU A 328 4.15 -20.87 13.73
C LEU A 328 3.65 -22.32 13.70
N GLN A 329 3.09 -22.76 12.57
CA GLN A 329 2.65 -24.15 12.39
C GLN A 329 3.81 -25.14 12.50
N GLN A 330 4.96 -24.85 11.88
CA GLN A 330 6.17 -25.67 11.95
C GLN A 330 6.70 -25.81 13.39
N SER A 331 6.51 -24.79 14.23
CA SER A 331 6.83 -24.85 15.68
C SER A 331 5.81 -25.63 16.52
N GLY A 332 4.74 -26.16 15.91
CA GLY A 332 3.60 -26.77 16.62
C GLY A 332 2.79 -25.75 17.42
N GLY A 333 2.76 -24.49 16.99
CA GLY A 333 2.05 -23.40 17.67
C GLY A 333 2.73 -22.86 18.93
N LYS A 334 4.00 -23.22 19.18
CA LYS A 334 4.72 -22.84 20.41
C LYS A 334 5.48 -21.52 20.30
N ASP A 335 5.75 -21.04 19.09
CA ASP A 335 6.44 -19.77 18.89
C ASP A 335 5.49 -18.58 19.14
N PHE A 336 5.55 -18.05 20.37
CA PHE A 336 4.75 -16.91 20.78
C PHE A 336 5.00 -15.65 19.94
N LYS A 337 6.25 -15.42 19.49
CA LYS A 337 6.56 -14.24 18.66
C LYS A 337 5.81 -14.35 17.34
N GLN A 338 5.89 -15.51 16.68
CA GLN A 338 5.20 -15.73 15.40
C GLN A 338 3.68 -15.68 15.54
N MET A 339 3.13 -16.22 16.63
CA MET A 339 1.70 -16.06 16.94
C MET A 339 1.31 -14.59 17.05
N LEU A 340 2.09 -13.78 17.77
CA LEU A 340 1.79 -12.37 17.97
C LEU A 340 1.88 -11.57 16.66
N HIS A 341 2.90 -11.81 15.83
CA HIS A 341 3.00 -11.19 14.51
C HIS A 341 1.83 -11.57 13.60
N THR A 342 1.45 -12.86 13.59
CA THR A 342 0.32 -13.37 12.81
C THR A 342 -0.97 -12.64 13.19
N LEU A 343 -1.30 -12.60 14.48
CA LEU A 343 -2.55 -11.97 14.95
C LEU A 343 -2.59 -10.47 14.68
N LYS A 344 -1.46 -9.77 14.82
CA LYS A 344 -1.37 -8.34 14.50
C LYS A 344 -1.55 -8.08 13.01
N ASN A 345 -0.96 -8.90 12.15
CA ASN A 345 -1.16 -8.76 10.71
C ASN A 345 -2.62 -9.03 10.31
N ILE A 346 -3.26 -10.04 10.90
CA ILE A 346 -4.70 -10.29 10.67
C ILE A 346 -5.53 -9.08 11.09
N SER A 347 -5.24 -8.49 12.24
CA SER A 347 -5.94 -7.30 12.72
C SER A 347 -5.74 -6.10 11.77
N MET A 348 -4.51 -5.87 11.30
CA MET A 348 -4.21 -4.81 10.33
C MET A 348 -4.83 -5.08 8.94
N ALA A 349 -4.94 -6.34 8.52
CA ALA A 349 -5.66 -6.73 7.32
C ALA A 349 -7.16 -6.45 7.47
N GLY A 350 -7.72 -6.70 8.66
CA GLY A 350 -9.05 -6.24 9.05
C GLY A 350 -9.21 -4.73 8.89
N GLY A 351 -8.24 -3.94 9.35
CA GLY A 351 -8.22 -2.48 9.14
C GLY A 351 -8.21 -2.04 7.67
N CYS A 352 -7.49 -2.76 6.80
CA CYS A 352 -7.53 -2.53 5.35
C CYS A 352 -8.95 -2.77 4.79
N LEU A 353 -9.55 -3.92 5.11
CA LEU A 353 -10.92 -4.26 4.67
C LEU A 353 -11.97 -3.27 5.20
N MET A 354 -11.85 -2.85 6.46
CA MET A 354 -12.71 -1.80 7.03
C MET A 354 -12.59 -0.50 6.25
N THR A 355 -11.37 -0.11 5.87
CA THR A 355 -11.14 1.08 5.05
C THR A 355 -11.82 0.93 3.69
N ILE A 356 -11.58 -0.18 2.99
CA ILE A 356 -12.17 -0.47 1.67
C ILE A 356 -13.70 -0.37 1.75
N GLY A 357 -14.33 -1.08 2.69
CA GLY A 357 -15.78 -1.06 2.88
C GLY A 357 -16.33 0.33 3.23
N ALA A 358 -15.57 1.15 3.96
CA ALA A 358 -15.97 2.51 4.32
C ALA A 358 -15.84 3.53 3.18
N VAL A 359 -14.82 3.40 2.32
CA VAL A 359 -14.54 4.37 1.25
C VAL A 359 -15.24 4.03 -0.07
N LEU A 360 -15.57 2.76 -0.34
CA LEU A 360 -16.28 2.34 -1.55
C LEU A 360 -17.55 3.17 -1.83
N PRO A 361 -18.48 3.37 -0.86
CA PRO A 361 -19.66 4.22 -1.09
C PRO A 361 -19.34 5.69 -1.36
N GLN A 362 -18.17 6.17 -0.90
CA GLN A 362 -17.75 7.56 -1.09
C GLN A 362 -17.26 7.78 -2.54
N ILE A 363 -16.64 6.78 -3.16
CA ILE A 363 -16.09 6.87 -4.53
C ILE A 363 -17.19 7.16 -5.54
N CYS A 364 -18.37 6.55 -5.38
CA CYS A 364 -19.51 6.72 -6.28
C CYS A 364 -20.24 8.08 -6.11
N THR A 365 -19.74 8.99 -5.26
CA THR A 365 -20.35 10.32 -5.09
C THR A 365 -19.80 11.31 -6.14
N PRO A 366 -20.64 12.17 -6.74
CA PRO A 366 -20.20 13.13 -7.77
C PRO A 366 -19.01 14.01 -7.33
N ARG A 367 -18.98 14.38 -6.04
CA ARG A 367 -17.93 15.20 -5.43
C ARG A 367 -16.56 14.52 -5.42
N VAL A 368 -16.51 13.21 -5.20
CA VAL A 368 -15.24 12.48 -5.23
C VAL A 368 -14.74 12.39 -6.67
N LEU A 369 -15.63 12.16 -7.63
CA LEU A 369 -15.27 12.14 -9.05
C LEU A 369 -14.60 13.45 -9.50
N GLU A 370 -15.04 14.61 -9.00
CA GLU A 370 -14.39 15.91 -9.22
C GLU A 370 -12.98 15.98 -8.62
N HIS A 371 -12.80 15.53 -7.38
CA HIS A 371 -11.47 15.49 -6.75
C HIS A 371 -10.51 14.57 -7.48
N VAL A 372 -10.98 13.41 -7.96
CA VAL A 372 -10.13 12.48 -8.72
C VAL A 372 -9.75 13.08 -10.08
N ARG A 373 -10.69 13.76 -10.77
CA ARG A 373 -10.38 14.51 -12.00
C ARG A 373 -9.35 15.62 -11.74
N ALA A 374 -9.48 16.35 -10.63
CA ALA A 374 -8.50 17.38 -10.26
C ALA A 374 -7.12 16.78 -9.95
N ALA A 375 -7.06 15.66 -9.24
CA ALA A 375 -5.82 14.95 -8.95
C ALA A 375 -5.15 14.41 -10.24
N ALA A 376 -5.95 13.85 -11.16
CA ALA A 376 -5.46 13.39 -12.47
C ALA A 376 -4.86 14.54 -13.27
N ALA A 377 -5.51 15.71 -13.32
CA ALA A 377 -4.99 16.89 -14.00
C ALA A 377 -3.68 17.41 -13.39
N ILE A 378 -3.53 17.37 -12.06
CA ILE A 378 -2.27 17.71 -11.38
C ILE A 378 -1.19 16.69 -11.76
N PHE A 379 -1.51 15.40 -11.76
CA PHE A 379 -0.57 14.34 -12.08
C PHE A 379 -0.08 14.45 -13.54
N GLU A 380 -0.97 14.68 -14.49
CA GLU A 380 -0.62 14.99 -15.89
C GLU A 380 0.30 16.21 -15.99
N SER A 381 0.01 17.26 -15.22
CA SER A 381 0.84 18.47 -15.18
C SER A 381 2.24 18.19 -14.63
N VAL A 382 2.36 17.37 -13.58
CA VAL A 382 3.64 16.97 -12.99
C VAL A 382 4.44 16.08 -13.92
N ILE A 383 3.78 15.12 -14.58
CA ILE A 383 4.40 14.30 -15.62
C ILE A 383 4.95 15.23 -16.68
N ARG A 384 4.11 16.06 -17.29
CA ARG A 384 4.51 16.99 -18.35
C ARG A 384 5.70 17.86 -17.93
N LEU A 385 5.70 18.40 -16.71
CA LEU A 385 6.83 19.17 -16.18
C LEU A 385 8.13 18.34 -16.10
N HIS A 386 8.04 17.07 -15.69
CA HIS A 386 9.19 16.16 -15.71
C HIS A 386 9.62 15.84 -17.13
N GLN A 387 8.69 15.61 -18.06
CA GLN A 387 9.01 15.38 -19.47
C GLN A 387 9.74 16.59 -20.05
N GLU A 388 9.25 17.81 -19.81
CA GLU A 388 9.86 19.07 -20.24
C GLU A 388 11.25 19.26 -19.63
N ARG A 389 11.45 18.95 -18.34
CA ARG A 389 12.77 19.04 -17.68
C ARG A 389 13.77 18.00 -18.19
N VAL A 390 13.34 16.75 -18.35
CA VAL A 390 14.19 15.68 -18.89
C VAL A 390 14.54 15.97 -20.34
N GLY A 391 13.57 16.42 -21.14
CA GLY A 391 13.79 16.88 -22.50
C GLY A 391 14.77 18.05 -22.59
N GLY A 392 14.60 19.08 -21.75
CA GLY A 392 15.54 20.21 -21.67
C GLY A 392 16.96 19.78 -21.30
N LEU A 393 17.12 18.89 -20.31
CA LEU A 393 18.44 18.35 -19.94
C LEU A 393 19.09 17.55 -21.08
N LEU A 394 18.30 16.84 -21.89
CA LEU A 394 18.79 16.14 -23.07
C LEU A 394 19.27 17.11 -24.15
N VAL A 395 18.52 18.18 -24.39
CA VAL A 395 18.89 19.25 -25.33
C VAL A 395 20.18 19.92 -24.89
N ASP A 396 20.28 20.31 -23.62
CA ASP A 396 21.49 20.90 -23.05
C ASP A 396 22.70 19.96 -23.20
N ALA A 397 22.51 18.65 -22.98
CA ALA A 397 23.55 17.65 -23.16
C ALA A 397 23.97 17.46 -24.63
N ILE A 398 23.06 17.63 -25.59
CA ILE A 398 23.34 17.60 -27.03
C ILE A 398 24.05 18.87 -27.50
N ASN A 399 23.74 20.01 -26.87
CA ASN A 399 24.33 21.32 -27.18
C ASN A 399 25.74 21.50 -26.62
N LEU A 400 26.11 20.75 -25.57
CA LEU A 400 27.50 20.66 -25.10
C LEU A 400 28.35 19.93 -26.15
N GLN A 401 29.23 20.69 -26.81
CA GLN A 401 30.03 20.22 -27.95
C GLN A 401 30.97 19.04 -27.61
N SER A 402 31.34 18.89 -26.33
CA SER A 402 32.14 17.75 -25.84
C SER A 402 31.30 16.48 -25.55
N SER A 403 29.98 16.58 -25.50
CA SER A 403 29.07 15.46 -25.22
C SER A 403 28.08 15.17 -26.33
N ARG A 404 28.02 15.99 -27.40
CA ARG A 404 27.06 15.84 -28.51
C ARG A 404 27.00 14.43 -29.07
N ASP A 405 28.13 13.87 -29.50
CA ASP A 405 28.15 12.55 -30.14
C ASP A 405 27.81 11.44 -29.14
N ALA A 406 28.25 11.58 -27.88
CA ALA A 406 27.94 10.64 -26.81
C ALA A 406 26.46 10.69 -26.40
N ALA A 407 25.85 11.88 -26.35
CA ALA A 407 24.44 12.08 -26.01
C ALA A 407 23.52 11.62 -27.13
N ALA A 408 23.89 11.89 -28.39
CA ALA A 408 23.15 11.43 -29.56
C ALA A 408 23.20 9.90 -29.70
N LEU A 409 24.37 9.29 -29.50
CA LEU A 409 24.53 7.84 -29.50
C LEU A 409 23.79 7.20 -28.32
N TRP A 410 23.84 7.81 -27.14
CA TRP A 410 23.10 7.34 -25.96
C TRP A 410 21.59 7.40 -26.18
N ALA A 411 21.06 8.51 -26.73
CA ALA A 411 19.64 8.65 -27.03
C ALA A 411 19.19 7.64 -28.11
N TYR A 412 19.99 7.44 -29.15
CA TYR A 412 19.73 6.43 -30.19
C TYR A 412 19.73 5.01 -29.60
N ASP A 413 20.76 4.63 -28.84
CA ASP A 413 20.85 3.32 -28.19
C ASP A 413 19.68 3.11 -27.24
N LEU A 414 19.30 4.12 -26.47
CA LEU A 414 18.18 4.06 -25.55
C LEU A 414 16.83 3.88 -26.26
N VAL A 415 16.61 4.56 -27.40
CA VAL A 415 15.40 4.39 -28.21
C VAL A 415 15.38 3.04 -28.91
N MET A 416 16.52 2.54 -29.38
CA MET A 416 16.60 1.28 -30.12
C MET A 416 16.68 0.03 -29.22
N ARG A 417 16.93 0.21 -27.92
CA ARG A 417 17.02 -0.89 -26.96
C ARG A 417 15.69 -1.60 -26.75
N GLU A 418 15.66 -2.90 -27.03
CA GLU A 418 14.49 -3.77 -26.87
C GLU A 418 14.04 -3.92 -25.40
N ASP A 419 14.93 -3.66 -24.44
CA ASP A 419 14.65 -3.71 -23.00
C ASP A 419 14.07 -2.41 -22.42
N VAL A 420 13.97 -1.33 -23.22
CA VAL A 420 13.37 -0.06 -22.80
C VAL A 420 11.87 -0.09 -23.09
N THR A 421 11.06 0.01 -22.02
CA THR A 421 9.59 -0.01 -22.09
C THR A 421 9.05 1.15 -22.95
N CYS A 422 8.02 0.90 -23.76
CA CYS A 422 7.42 1.86 -24.70
C CYS A 422 7.25 3.27 -24.11
N GLY A 423 6.70 3.41 -22.89
CA GLY A 423 6.46 4.73 -22.30
C GLY A 423 7.71 5.60 -22.09
N PHE A 424 8.89 5.01 -21.88
CA PHE A 424 10.14 5.78 -21.76
C PHE A 424 10.75 6.10 -23.13
N ARG A 425 10.55 5.21 -24.12
CA ARG A 425 10.92 5.47 -25.52
C ARG A 425 10.08 6.60 -26.09
N ASP A 426 8.77 6.55 -25.89
CA ASP A 426 7.82 7.57 -26.31
C ASP A 426 8.11 8.91 -25.63
N LEU A 427 8.54 8.89 -24.36
CA LEU A 427 9.00 10.08 -23.65
C LEU A 427 10.21 10.73 -24.34
N VAL A 428 11.23 9.94 -24.69
CA VAL A 428 12.45 10.43 -25.34
C VAL A 428 12.14 10.92 -26.76
N VAL A 429 11.34 10.18 -27.52
CA VAL A 429 10.90 10.57 -28.87
C VAL A 429 10.08 11.86 -28.81
N THR A 430 9.11 11.96 -27.90
CA THR A 430 8.30 13.18 -27.70
C THR A 430 9.19 14.35 -27.31
N ALA A 431 10.17 14.14 -26.42
CA ALA A 431 11.12 15.18 -26.03
C ALA A 431 11.98 15.65 -27.21
N LEU A 432 12.45 14.73 -28.06
CA LEU A 432 13.23 15.05 -29.27
C LEU A 432 12.39 15.79 -30.34
N GLN A 433 11.07 15.62 -30.31
CA GLN A 433 10.12 16.27 -31.21
C GLN A 433 9.60 17.62 -30.70
N MET A 434 9.98 18.07 -29.49
CA MET A 434 9.52 19.36 -28.99
C MET A 434 10.10 20.51 -29.82
N ASP A 435 9.29 21.54 -30.10
CA ASP A 435 9.68 22.70 -30.91
C ASP A 435 11.05 23.30 -30.57
N PRO A 436 11.46 23.46 -29.29
CA PRO A 436 12.79 23.98 -28.98
C PRO A 436 13.93 23.09 -29.49
N VAL A 437 13.78 21.76 -29.41
CA VAL A 437 14.78 20.78 -29.84
C VAL A 437 14.88 20.77 -31.36
N VAL A 438 13.72 20.74 -32.02
CA VAL A 438 13.62 20.75 -33.48
C VAL A 438 14.19 22.04 -34.04
N ASN A 439 13.78 23.20 -33.51
CA ASN A 439 14.28 24.50 -33.95
C ASN A 439 15.79 24.64 -33.76
N GLU A 440 16.34 24.12 -32.66
CA GLU A 440 17.78 24.20 -32.40
C GLU A 440 18.57 23.21 -33.26
N ALA A 441 18.06 21.98 -33.46
CA ALA A 441 18.62 21.02 -34.41
C ALA A 441 18.61 21.57 -35.84
N GLU A 442 17.54 22.25 -36.25
CA GLU A 442 17.45 22.95 -37.54
C GLU A 442 18.44 24.10 -37.65
N GLN A 443 18.58 24.94 -36.62
CA GLN A 443 19.57 26.03 -36.60
C GLN A 443 21.01 25.49 -36.71
N LEU A 444 21.29 24.37 -36.04
CA LEU A 444 22.57 23.68 -36.13
C LEU A 444 22.81 23.07 -37.50
N ALA A 445 21.80 22.45 -38.10
CA ALA A 445 21.88 21.97 -39.48
C ALA A 445 22.19 23.13 -40.45
N VAL A 446 21.56 24.29 -40.26
CA VAL A 446 21.84 25.50 -41.05
C VAL A 446 23.27 26.00 -40.82
N GLN A 447 23.79 25.98 -39.59
CA GLN A 447 25.18 26.38 -39.30
C GLN A 447 26.22 25.43 -39.90
N VAL A 448 25.93 24.12 -39.93
CA VAL A 448 26.81 23.10 -40.51
C VAL A 448 26.75 23.12 -42.04
N LEU A 449 25.57 23.34 -42.62
CA LEU A 449 25.35 23.40 -44.08
C LEU A 449 25.69 24.76 -44.68
N ALA A 450 25.84 25.81 -43.86
CA ALA A 450 26.36 27.09 -44.32
C ALA A 450 27.78 26.86 -44.88
N PRO A 451 28.08 27.29 -46.11
CA PRO A 451 29.34 26.98 -46.77
C PRO A 451 30.49 27.69 -46.03
N SER A 452 31.14 26.99 -45.11
CA SER A 452 32.45 27.36 -44.63
C SER A 452 33.41 27.17 -45.80
N GLY A 453 33.77 28.27 -46.46
CA GLY A 453 34.82 28.28 -47.47
C GLY A 453 36.14 27.82 -46.85
N GLY A 454 36.41 26.52 -46.86
CA GLY A 454 37.61 25.96 -46.26
C GLY A 454 37.54 24.46 -45.99
N CYS A 455 37.84 23.67 -47.03
CA CYS A 455 38.45 22.33 -47.03
C CYS A 455 38.30 21.46 -45.75
N GLY A 456 37.26 20.60 -45.72
CA GLY A 456 37.07 19.58 -44.68
C GLY A 456 35.81 18.73 -44.90
N VAL A 457 35.66 18.11 -46.08
CA VAL A 457 34.38 17.59 -46.59
C VAL A 457 33.98 16.19 -46.03
N VAL A 458 34.88 15.44 -45.40
CA VAL A 458 34.62 14.01 -45.12
C VAL A 458 33.95 13.75 -43.75
N GLU A 459 34.23 14.55 -42.72
CA GLU A 459 33.65 14.37 -41.37
C GLU A 459 32.25 15.00 -41.22
N GLN A 460 31.94 16.01 -42.03
CA GLN A 460 30.66 16.72 -41.99
C GLN A 460 29.48 15.86 -42.51
N ASP A 461 29.70 15.03 -43.53
CA ASP A 461 28.66 14.20 -44.12
C ASP A 461 28.18 13.08 -43.19
N GLU A 462 29.06 12.55 -42.32
CA GLU A 462 28.71 11.51 -41.35
C GLU A 462 27.87 12.08 -40.19
N GLN A 463 28.21 13.27 -39.71
CA GLN A 463 27.44 13.98 -38.67
C GLN A 463 26.05 14.42 -39.18
N ILE A 464 25.95 14.90 -40.42
CA ILE A 464 24.67 15.22 -41.08
C ILE A 464 23.83 13.95 -41.23
N GLY A 465 24.43 12.83 -41.61
CA GLY A 465 23.75 11.54 -41.77
C GLY A 465 23.20 10.96 -40.45
N ILE A 466 23.89 11.19 -39.34
CA ILE A 466 23.44 10.76 -38.00
C ILE A 466 22.28 11.64 -37.52
N LEU A 467 22.38 12.97 -37.67
CA LEU A 467 21.32 13.89 -37.25
C LEU A 467 20.02 13.64 -38.04
N TYR A 468 20.11 13.39 -39.35
CA TYR A 468 18.96 13.08 -40.20
C TYR A 468 18.31 11.72 -39.89
N LYS A 469 19.08 10.77 -39.34
CA LYS A 469 18.57 9.47 -38.86
C LYS A 469 17.95 9.53 -37.46
N ILE A 470 18.29 10.54 -36.67
CA ILE A 470 17.71 10.78 -35.34
C ILE A 470 16.39 11.55 -35.45
N LEU A 471 16.28 12.46 -36.42
CA LEU A 471 15.08 13.28 -36.64
C LEU A 471 13.97 12.56 -37.44
N ARG A 472 14.29 11.48 -38.14
CA ARG A 472 13.34 10.65 -38.91
C ARG A 472 13.04 9.36 -38.17
#